data_AF-A0A2S8NRW9-F1
#
_entry.id   AF-A0A2S8NRW9-F1
#
_cell.length_a   1.000
_cell.length_b   1.000
_cell.length_c   1.000
_cell.angle_alpha   90.00
_cell.angle_beta   90.00
_cell.angle_gamma   90.00
#
_symmetry.space_group_name_H-M   'P 1'
#
loop_
_entity.id
_entity.type
_entity.pdbx_description
1 polymer ?
#
loop_
_entity_poly.entity_id
_entity_poly.type
_entity_poly.pdbx_seq_one_letter_code
_entity_poly.pdbx_strand_id
1 'polypeptide(L)' 'MKKLQDLIKDLTGVTVENWKIREYLRIEVLDLQDADLYSADLHWVDLRWANLTNANLDKVKITKEQLEQLTVIEEDE' A
#
# COMPACT_ATOMS: atom_id res chain seq x y z
N MET A 1 -3.21 13.74 6.76
CA MET A 1 -3.52 12.58 5.91
C MET A 1 -2.19 11.92 5.57
N LYS A 2 -2.03 10.65 5.96
CA LYS A 2 -0.81 9.89 5.67
C LYS A 2 -0.72 9.68 4.16
N LYS A 3 0.45 9.87 3.59
CA LYS A 3 0.71 9.68 2.16
C LYS A 3 1.44 8.37 1.93
N LEU A 4 1.44 7.90 0.68
CA LEU A 4 2.19 6.72 0.29
C LEU A 4 3.70 6.82 0.59
N GLN A 5 4.27 8.02 0.46
CA GLN A 5 5.65 8.29 0.90
C GLN A 5 5.91 7.99 2.39
N ASP A 6 4.90 8.20 3.25
CA ASP A 6 5.04 7.99 4.69
C ASP A 6 4.98 6.49 4.98
N LEU A 7 4.13 5.74 4.26
CA LEU A 7 4.12 4.28 4.31
C LEU A 7 5.46 3.68 3.87
N ILE A 8 6.00 4.12 2.72
CA ILE A 8 7.30 3.62 2.22
C ILE A 8 8.40 3.87 3.25
N LYS A 9 8.39 5.05 3.88
CA LYS A 9 9.35 5.39 4.95
C LYS A 9 9.18 4.49 6.17
N ASP A 10 7.95 4.21 6.59
CA ASP A 10 7.68 3.34 7.75
C ASP A 10 8.14 1.90 7.50
N LEU A 11 7.98 1.39 6.28
CA LEU A 11 8.33 0.00 5.93
C LEU A 11 9.82 -0.19 5.63
N THR A 12 10.44 0.77 4.96
CA THR A 12 11.80 0.61 4.41
C THR A 12 12.85 1.50 5.08
N GLY A 13 12.42 2.50 5.86
CA GLY A 13 13.29 3.57 6.37
C GLY A 13 13.70 4.59 5.30
N VAL A 14 13.32 4.39 4.03
CA VAL A 14 13.73 5.24 2.90
C VAL A 14 12.73 6.38 2.72
N THR A 15 13.25 7.61 2.60
CA THR A 15 12.43 8.77 2.23
C THR A 15 12.51 8.98 0.72
N VAL A 16 11.37 8.95 0.04
CA VAL A 16 11.24 9.16 -1.41
C VAL A 16 10.34 10.36 -1.67
N GLU A 17 10.70 11.21 -2.61
CA GLU A 17 9.87 12.34 -2.99
C GLU A 17 8.58 11.87 -3.67
N ASN A 18 7.46 12.48 -3.27
CA ASN A 18 6.13 12.09 -3.76
C ASN A 18 5.98 12.11 -5.29
N TRP A 19 6.73 12.95 -6.02
CA TRP A 19 6.66 12.98 -7.48
C TRP A 19 7.29 11.74 -8.13
N LYS A 20 8.35 11.16 -7.53
CA LYS A 20 8.97 9.92 -8.01
C LYS A 20 8.03 8.73 -7.84
N ILE A 21 7.34 8.69 -6.70
CA ILE A 21 6.30 7.67 -6.44
C ILE A 21 5.21 7.77 -7.50
N ARG A 22 4.73 9.00 -7.79
CA ARG A 22 3.70 9.21 -8.82
C ARG A 22 4.18 8.86 -10.23
N GLU A 23 5.45 9.09 -10.54
CA GLU A 23 6.04 8.73 -11.83
C GLU A 23 6.15 7.21 -11.98
N TYR A 24 6.61 6.52 -10.94
CA TYR A 24 6.63 5.06 -10.88
C TYR A 24 5.22 4.46 -11.05
N LEU A 25 4.24 4.96 -10.30
CA LEU A 25 2.85 4.46 -10.34
C LEU A 25 2.08 4.77 -11.62
N ARG A 26 2.66 5.53 -12.57
CA ARG A 26 2.07 5.70 -13.90
C ARG A 26 2.31 4.50 -14.81
N ILE A 27 3.34 3.71 -14.52
CA ILE A 27 3.81 2.62 -15.36
C ILE A 27 3.84 1.28 -14.63
N GLU A 28 3.97 1.29 -13.30
CA GLU A 28 4.09 0.09 -12.49
C GLU A 28 3.09 0.08 -11.32
N VAL A 29 2.74 -1.12 -10.87
CA VAL A 29 1.96 -1.36 -9.64
C VAL A 29 2.92 -1.29 -8.45
N LEU A 30 2.47 -0.75 -7.31
CA LEU A 30 3.25 -0.81 -6.07
C LEU A 30 3.26 -2.24 -5.56
N ASP A 31 4.42 -2.88 -5.62
CA ASP A 31 4.58 -4.22 -5.08
C ASP A 31 4.71 -4.20 -3.55
N LEU A 32 3.69 -4.73 -2.87
CA LEU A 32 3.66 -5.02 -1.44
C LEU A 32 3.33 -6.51 -1.22
N GLN A 33 3.65 -7.37 -2.19
CA GLN A 33 3.49 -8.82 -2.04
C GLN A 33 4.30 -9.30 -0.83
N ASP A 34 3.69 -10.17 -0.03
CA ASP A 34 4.26 -10.71 1.21
C ASP A 34 4.69 -9.66 2.25
N ALA A 35 4.27 -8.39 2.10
CA ALA A 35 4.67 -7.32 3.02
C ALA A 35 4.06 -7.52 4.42
N ASP A 36 4.88 -7.33 5.45
CA ASP A 36 4.39 -7.30 6.83
C ASP A 36 3.81 -5.91 7.16
N LEU A 37 2.48 -5.79 7.06
CA LEU A 37 1.74 -4.57 7.38
C LEU A 37 1.05 -4.68 8.75
N TYR A 38 1.49 -5.57 9.64
CA TYR A 38 0.90 -5.78 10.95
C TYR A 38 0.67 -4.47 11.71
N SER A 39 -0.59 -4.20 12.07
CA SER A 39 -0.99 -2.99 12.79
C SER A 39 -0.63 -1.66 12.10
N ALA A 40 -0.33 -1.67 10.79
CA ALA A 40 -0.02 -0.46 10.05
C ALA A 40 -1.23 0.49 9.98
N ASP A 41 -0.97 1.79 10.18
CA ASP A 41 -1.96 2.82 9.93
C ASP A 41 -1.92 3.19 8.45
N LEU A 42 -2.92 2.74 7.69
CA LEU A 42 -3.08 3.00 6.26
C LEU A 42 -4.26 3.95 5.99
N HIS A 43 -4.81 4.62 7.01
CA HIS A 43 -5.92 5.55 6.82
C HIS A 43 -5.59 6.61 5.77
N TRP A 44 -6.45 6.70 4.76
CA TRP A 44 -6.36 7.67 3.65
C TRP A 44 -5.16 7.49 2.72
N VAL A 45 -4.41 6.39 2.83
CA VAL A 45 -3.37 6.03 1.87
C VAL A 45 -4.01 5.51 0.59
N ASP A 46 -3.63 6.08 -0.55
CA ASP A 46 -4.08 5.61 -1.87
C ASP A 46 -3.33 4.33 -2.26
N LEU A 47 -4.02 3.19 -2.18
CA LEU A 47 -3.51 1.85 -2.47
C LEU A 47 -4.17 1.22 -3.71
N ARG A 48 -4.87 2.01 -4.54
CA ARG A 48 -5.64 1.51 -5.71
C ARG A 48 -4.81 0.74 -6.74
N TRP A 49 -3.48 0.89 -6.69
CA TRP A 49 -2.52 0.26 -7.59
C TRP A 49 -1.45 -0.50 -6.80
N ALA A 50 -1.78 -1.05 -5.64
CA ALA A 50 -0.85 -1.84 -4.85
C ALA A 50 -1.18 -3.33 -4.95
N ASN A 51 -0.16 -4.15 -5.22
CA ASN A 51 -0.26 -5.59 -5.07
C ASN A 51 -0.09 -5.94 -3.59
N LEU A 52 -1.14 -6.49 -2.97
CA LEU A 52 -1.14 -6.91 -1.56
C LEU A 52 -1.31 -8.43 -1.41
N THR A 53 -1.03 -9.21 -2.46
CA THR A 53 -1.06 -10.68 -2.40
C THR A 53 -0.19 -11.16 -1.24
N ASN A 54 -0.77 -12.00 -0.38
CA ASN A 54 -0.13 -12.55 0.83
C ASN A 54 0.37 -11.52 1.87
N ALA A 55 0.06 -10.23 1.72
CA ALA A 55 0.46 -9.24 2.71
C ALA A 55 -0.22 -9.49 4.07
N ASN A 56 0.52 -9.30 5.16
CA ASN A 56 -0.03 -9.42 6.51
C ASN A 56 -0.86 -8.16 6.85
N LEU A 57 -2.17 -8.24 6.64
CA LEU A 57 -3.10 -7.13 6.91
C LEU A 57 -3.72 -7.19 8.32
N ASP A 58 -3.20 -8.02 9.23
CA ASP A 58 -3.72 -8.14 10.58
C ASP A 58 -3.65 -6.80 11.34
N LYS A 59 -4.79 -6.41 11.92
CA LYS A 59 -4.98 -5.15 12.68
C LYS A 59 -4.65 -3.87 11.90
N VAL A 60 -4.54 -3.93 10.57
CA VAL A 60 -4.37 -2.75 9.73
C VAL A 60 -5.55 -1.80 9.93
N LYS A 61 -5.26 -0.51 9.98
CA LYS A 61 -6.28 0.54 10.04
C LYS A 61 -6.52 1.12 8.65
N ILE A 62 -7.70 0.88 8.10
CA ILE A 62 -8.19 1.42 6.81
C ILE A 62 -9.60 1.96 6.97
N THR A 63 -10.03 2.88 6.10
CA THR A 63 -11.44 3.29 6.03
C THR A 63 -12.28 2.25 5.28
N LYS A 64 -13.60 2.34 5.44
CA LYS A 64 -14.54 1.49 4.70
C LYS A 64 -14.43 1.70 3.19
N GLU A 65 -14.27 2.95 2.76
CA GLU A 65 -14.11 3.31 1.35
C GLU A 65 -12.80 2.78 0.76
N GLN A 66 -11.73 2.67 1.56
CA GLN A 66 -10.48 2.04 1.13
C GLN A 66 -10.65 0.53 0.98
N LEU A 67 -11.38 -0.12 1.89
CA LEU A 67 -11.69 -1.54 1.79
C LEU A 67 -12.46 -1.87 0.50
N GLU A 68 -13.42 -1.02 0.12
CA GLU A 68 -14.18 -1.17 -1.13
C GLU A 68 -13.33 -0.94 -2.40
N GLN A 69 -12.21 -0.23 -2.29
CA GLN A 69 -11.27 0.04 -3.39
C GLN A 69 -10.12 -0.97 -3.46
N LEU A 70 -9.93 -1.79 -2.43
CA LEU A 70 -8.90 -2.82 -2.42
C LEU A 70 -9.31 -3.93 -3.39
N THR A 71 -8.62 -3.99 -4.53
CA THR A 71 -8.64 -5.17 -5.38
C THR A 71 -7.68 -6.18 -4.75
N VAL A 72 -8.21 -7.18 -4.06
CA VAL A 72 -7.40 -8.36 -3.69
C VAL A 72 -7.11 -9.09 -5.00
N ILE A 73 -5.86 -9.07 -5.43
CA ILE A 73 -5.41 -9.86 -6.56
C ILE A 73 -5.15 -11.25 -5.99
N GLU A 74 -6.19 -12.09 -6.00
CA GLU A 74 -6.01 -13.53 -5.76
C GLU A 74 -5.23 -14.07 -6.96
N GLU A 75 -4.07 -14.68 -6.72
CA GLU A 75 -3.49 -15.57 -7.71
C GLU A 75 -4.38 -16.82 -7.71
N ASP A 76 -5.27 -16.91 -8.71
CA ASP A 76 -5.95 -18.16 -9.03
C ASP A 76 -4.86 -19.23 -9.28
N GLU A 77 -4.79 -20.25 -8.42
CA GLU A 77 -3.95 -21.46 -8.64
C GLU A 77 -4.37 -22.24 -9.90
#